data_AF-A0A972WEE4-F1
#
_entry.id   AF-A0A972WEE4-F1
#
_cell.length_a   1.000
_cell.length_b   1.000
_cell.length_c   1.000
_cell.angle_alpha   90.00
_cell.angle_beta   90.00
_cell.angle_gamma   90.00
#
_symmetry.space_group_name_H-M   'P 1'
#
loop_
_entity.id
_entity.type
_entity.pdbx_description
1 polymer ?
#
loop_
_entity_poly.entity_id
_entity_poly.type
_entity_poly.pdbx_seq_one_letter_code
_entity_poly.pdbx_strand_id
1 'polypeptide(L)'
;MAERIKDAEDRLLESMFASPPLADNGFSVRVVRTLNRRLWLRRLTLPTAAIIGGAIAFKPLAGLFAALSSLSSLIPADTISMATGSIPQFQTVVLGAILLVVGLVSARMLEE
;
A
#
# COMPACT_ATOMS: atom_id res chain seq x y z
N MET A 1 3.63 47.72 25.44
CA MET A 1 3.85 47.01 26.71
C MET A 1 2.69 47.34 27.62
N ALA A 2 1.65 46.51 27.65
CA ALA A 2 0.46 46.75 28.46
C ALA A 2 0.38 45.66 29.53
N GLU A 3 1.06 45.87 30.65
CA GLU A 3 0.63 45.29 31.92
C GLU A 3 -0.71 45.96 32.25
N ARG A 4 -1.82 45.41 31.72
CA ARG A 4 -3.14 45.73 32.24
C ARG A 4 -3.16 45.22 33.67
N ILE A 5 -3.38 46.13 34.61
CA ILE A 5 -3.65 45.84 36.01
C ILE A 5 -4.80 44.82 36.02
N LYS A 6 -4.48 43.54 36.26
CA LYS A 6 -5.47 42.47 36.42
C LYS A 6 -6.29 42.80 37.66
N ASP A 7 -7.60 42.93 37.48
CA ASP A 7 -8.52 43.17 38.57
C ASP A 7 -8.49 42.01 39.58
N ALA A 8 -8.86 42.30 40.82
CA ALA A 8 -8.86 41.29 41.90
C ALA A 8 -9.71 40.07 41.55
N GLU A 9 -10.77 40.26 40.76
CA GLU A 9 -11.65 39.21 40.25
C GLU A 9 -10.95 38.30 39.24
N ASP A 10 -10.14 38.85 38.34
CA ASP A 10 -9.36 38.06 37.37
C ASP A 10 -8.32 37.18 38.07
N ARG A 11 -7.67 37.69 39.12
CA ARG A 11 -6.76 36.88 39.95
C ARG A 11 -7.48 35.77 40.70
N LEU A 12 -8.70 36.04 41.16
CA LEU A 12 -9.52 35.06 41.88
C LEU A 12 -9.96 33.94 40.92
N LEU A 13 -10.38 34.28 39.71
CA LEU A 13 -10.68 33.31 38.64
C LEU A 13 -9.43 32.50 38.27
N GLU A 14 -8.28 33.15 38.08
CA GLU A 14 -7.03 32.45 37.76
C GLU A 14 -6.61 31.46 38.86
N SER A 15 -6.85 31.80 40.13
CA SER A 15 -6.63 30.88 41.25
C SER A 15 -7.60 29.70 41.30
N MET A 16 -8.85 29.89 40.84
CA MET A 16 -9.84 28.81 40.73
C MET A 16 -9.53 27.85 39.57
N PHE A 17 -8.90 28.34 38.50
CA PHE A 17 -8.49 27.52 37.36
C PHE A 17 -7.04 27.02 37.43
N ALA A 18 -6.28 27.41 38.47
CA ALA A 18 -4.96 26.88 38.78
C ALA A 18 -5.05 25.44 39.32
N SER A 19 -5.52 24.52 38.48
CA SER A 19 -5.47 23.10 38.79
C SER A 19 -4.05 22.57 38.58
N PRO A 20 -3.54 21.70 39.48
CA PRO A 20 -2.27 21.03 39.26
C PRO A 20 -2.34 20.18 37.99
N PRO A 21 -1.26 20.11 37.20
CA PRO A 21 -1.23 19.29 36.00
C PRO A 21 -1.58 17.84 36.37
N LEU A 22 -2.51 17.25 35.61
CA LEU A 22 -2.95 15.89 35.85
C LEU A 22 -1.79 14.94 35.54
N ALA A 23 -1.33 14.21 36.56
CA ALA A 23 -0.23 13.28 36.40
C ALA A 23 -0.65 12.14 35.46
N ASP A 24 -0.02 12.08 34.28
CA ASP A 24 -0.17 10.96 33.36
C ASP A 24 0.62 9.78 33.89
N ASN A 25 -0.06 8.86 34.59
CA ASN A 25 0.49 7.62 35.14
C ASN A 25 0.83 6.59 34.04
N GLY A 26 1.56 7.02 33.02
CA GLY A 26 1.93 6.23 31.84
C GLY A 26 0.72 5.77 31.02
N PHE A 27 -0.42 6.46 31.11
CA PHE A 27 -1.61 6.18 30.30
C PHE A 27 -1.32 6.49 28.84
N SER A 28 -0.78 7.67 28.52
CA SER A 28 -0.51 8.04 27.13
C SER A 28 0.49 7.07 26.48
N VAL A 29 1.53 6.66 27.21
CA VAL A 29 2.53 5.69 26.73
C VAL A 29 1.89 4.35 26.38
N ARG A 30 0.96 3.86 27.20
CA ARG A 30 0.22 2.61 26.95
C ARG A 30 -0.71 2.73 25.74
N VAL A 31 -1.41 3.86 25.61
CA VAL A 31 -2.29 4.12 24.47
C VAL A 31 -1.49 4.18 23.16
N VAL A 32 -0.39 4.94 23.14
CA VAL A 32 0.47 5.08 21.96
C VAL A 32 1.06 3.72 21.54
N ARG A 33 1.56 2.91 22.49
CA ARG A 33 2.05 1.56 22.17
C ARG A 33 0.97 0.67 21.57
N THR A 34 -0.25 0.73 22.11
CA THR A 34 -1.37 -0.08 21.62
C THR A 34 -1.79 0.33 20.21
N LEU A 35 -1.87 1.64 19.95
CA LEU A 35 -2.19 2.20 18.63
C LEU A 35 -1.12 1.85 17.59
N ASN A 36 0.16 2.06 17.92
CA ASN A 36 1.26 1.76 17.00
C ASN A 36 1.30 0.28 16.63
N ARG A 37 1.10 -0.62 17.60
CA ARG A 37 1.01 -2.05 17.33
C ARG A 37 -0.14 -2.39 16.38
N ARG A 38 -1.31 -1.77 16.58
CA ARG A 38 -2.48 -2.01 15.73
C ARG A 38 -2.30 -1.48 14.30
N LEU A 39 -1.72 -0.29 14.16
CA LEU A 39 -1.38 0.29 12.86
C LEU A 39 -0.34 -0.56 12.12
N TRP A 40 0.68 -1.04 12.83
CA TRP A 40 1.71 -1.89 12.25
C TRP A 40 1.14 -3.22 11.76
N LEU A 41 0.28 -3.87 12.56
CA LEU A 41 -0.41 -5.08 12.13
C LEU A 41 -1.28 -4.85 10.89
N ARG A 42 -2.00 -3.72 10.84
CA ARG A 42 -2.85 -3.36 9.69
C ARG A 42 -2.04 -3.12 8.41
N ARG A 43 -0.82 -2.60 8.52
CA ARG A 43 0.09 -2.45 7.36
C ARG A 43 0.56 -3.80 6.81
N LEU A 44 0.59 -4.84 7.65
CA LEU A 44 1.03 -6.18 7.23
C LEU A 44 -0.09 -7.02 6.60
N THR A 45 -1.37 -6.68 6.78
CA THR A 45 -2.48 -7.50 6.25
C THR A 45 -2.51 -7.51 4.72
N LEU A 46 -2.17 -6.39 4.09
CA LEU A 46 -2.18 -6.25 2.64
C LEU A 46 -1.06 -7.05 1.96
N PRO A 47 0.23 -6.93 2.34
CA PRO A 47 1.29 -7.73 1.74
C PRO A 47 1.13 -9.22 2.04
N THR A 48 0.65 -9.60 3.23
CA THR A 48 0.41 -11.02 3.55
C THR A 48 -0.70 -11.62 2.68
N ALA A 49 -1.80 -10.89 2.46
CA ALA A 49 -2.85 -11.31 1.54
C ALA A 49 -2.33 -11.46 0.10
N ALA A 50 -1.47 -10.55 -0.36
CA ALA A 50 -0.86 -10.64 -1.70
C ALA A 50 0.04 -11.87 -1.84
N ILE A 51 0.86 -12.18 -0.84
CA ILE A 51 1.72 -13.37 -0.85
C ILE A 51 0.89 -14.66 -0.88
N ILE A 52 -0.13 -14.76 -0.02
CA ILE A 52 -1.00 -15.94 0.05
C ILE A 52 -1.78 -16.11 -1.25
N GLY A 53 -2.38 -15.03 -1.77
CA GLY A 53 -3.09 -15.04 -3.04
C GLY A 53 -2.18 -15.43 -4.20
N GLY A 54 -0.95 -14.91 -4.23
CA GLY A 54 0.06 -15.26 -5.23
C GLY A 54 0.46 -16.73 -5.17
N ALA A 55 0.66 -17.28 -3.97
CA ALA A 55 0.98 -18.70 -3.79
C ALA A 55 -0.14 -19.63 -4.30
N ILE A 56 -1.40 -19.28 -4.06
CA ILE A 56 -2.55 -20.04 -4.55
C ILE A 56 -2.67 -19.92 -6.08
N ALA A 57 -2.46 -18.72 -6.62
CA ALA A 57 -2.55 -18.45 -8.05
C ALA A 57 -1.39 -19.07 -8.86
N PHE A 58 -0.28 -19.47 -8.22
CA PHE A 58 0.88 -20.02 -8.92
C PHE A 58 0.56 -21.28 -9.74
N LYS A 59 -0.22 -22.21 -9.17
CA LYS A 59 -0.56 -23.48 -9.82
C LYS A 59 -1.35 -23.31 -11.12
N PRO A 60 -2.47 -22.54 -11.17
CA PRO A 60 -3.16 -22.28 -12.44
C PRO A 60 -2.31 -21.47 -13.42
N LEU A 61 -1.46 -20.56 -12.94
CA LEU A 61 -0.57 -19.76 -13.79
C LEU A 61 0.47 -20.64 -14.51
N ALA A 62 1.06 -21.62 -13.80
CA ALA A 62 1.93 -22.61 -14.41
C ALA A 62 1.19 -23.47 -15.45
N GLY A 63 -0.07 -23.82 -15.20
CA GLY A 63 -0.93 -24.52 -16.15
C GLY A 63 -1.19 -23.71 -17.43
N LEU A 64 -1.43 -22.40 -17.30
CA LEU A 64 -1.58 -21.49 -18.45
C LEU A 64 -0.29 -21.39 -19.27
N PHE A 65 0.87 -21.30 -18.61
CA PHE A 65 2.16 -21.32 -19.30
C PHE A 65 2.41 -22.61 -20.07
N ALA A 66 2.10 -23.76 -19.46
CA ALA A 66 2.24 -25.06 -20.12
C ALA A 66 1.28 -25.21 -21.31
N ALA A 67 0.05 -24.69 -21.20
CA ALA A 67 -0.89 -24.66 -22.31
C ALA A 67 -0.45 -23.71 -23.43
N LEU A 68 0.16 -22.58 -23.08
CA LEU A 68 0.66 -21.62 -24.05
C LEU A 68 1.90 -22.14 -24.79
N SER A 69 2.80 -22.85 -24.09
CA SER A 69 3.99 -23.44 -24.71
C SER A 69 3.63 -24.57 -25.67
N SER A 70 2.64 -25.41 -25.32
CA SER A 70 2.14 -26.46 -26.22
C SER A 70 1.45 -25.87 -27.45
N LEU A 71 0.71 -24.78 -27.30
CA LEU A 71 0.16 -24.04 -28.45
C LEU A 71 1.27 -23.48 -29.35
N SER A 72 2.36 -22.97 -28.76
CA SER A 72 3.47 -22.42 -29.55
C SER A 72 4.20 -23.49 -30.37
N SER A 73 4.29 -24.73 -29.86
CA SER A 73 4.92 -25.84 -30.57
C SER A 73 4.09 -26.36 -31.76
N LEU A 74 2.80 -26.02 -31.81
CA LEU A 74 1.89 -26.38 -32.89
C LEU A 74 1.89 -25.34 -34.03
N ILE A 75 2.59 -24.21 -33.88
CA ILE A 75 2.70 -23.17 -34.91
C ILE A 75 3.87 -23.53 -35.84
N PRO A 76 3.63 -23.88 -37.12
CA PRO A 76 4.69 -24.15 -38.07
C PRO A 76 5.55 -22.90 -38.26
N ALA A 77 6.88 -23.05 -38.29
CA ALA A 77 7.82 -21.94 -38.46
C ALA A 77 7.52 -21.07 -39.70
N ASP A 78 6.91 -21.67 -40.73
CA ASP A 78 6.50 -21.01 -41.98
C ASP A 78 5.35 -20.00 -41.79
N THR A 79 4.55 -20.13 -40.73
CA THR A 79 3.50 -19.14 -40.40
C THR A 79 4.05 -17.96 -39.60
N ILE A 80 5.14 -18.17 -38.85
CA ILE A 80 5.80 -17.14 -38.05
C ILE A 80 6.54 -16.15 -38.96
N SER A 81 7.17 -16.64 -40.03
CA SER A 81 7.83 -15.82 -41.06
C SER A 81 6.85 -15.03 -41.94
N MET A 82 5.59 -15.47 -42.09
CA MET A 82 4.52 -14.67 -42.72
C MET A 82 3.91 -13.63 -41.76
N ALA A 83 3.85 -13.92 -40.45
CA ALA A 83 3.28 -13.03 -39.44
C ALA A 83 4.22 -11.90 -38.99
N THR A 84 5.55 -12.10 -39.05
CA THR A 84 6.55 -11.05 -38.75
C THR A 84 6.51 -9.87 -39.73
N GLY A 85 5.90 -10.04 -40.90
CA GLY A 85 5.63 -8.94 -41.83
C GLY A 85 4.45 -8.04 -41.44
N SER A 86 3.57 -8.47 -40.51
CA SER A 86 2.31 -7.76 -40.22
C SER A 86 2.01 -7.49 -38.74
N ILE A 87 2.67 -8.14 -37.77
CA ILE A 87 2.33 -7.94 -36.35
C ILE A 87 3.59 -7.84 -35.46
N PRO A 88 3.86 -6.68 -34.81
CA PRO A 88 4.94 -6.55 -33.85
C PRO A 88 4.49 -7.15 -32.50
N GLN A 89 4.29 -8.46 -32.44
CA GLN A 89 3.50 -9.08 -31.36
C GLN A 89 4.27 -9.19 -30.03
N PHE A 90 5.59 -9.45 -30.08
CA PHE A 90 6.36 -9.69 -28.85
C PHE A 90 6.70 -8.40 -28.10
N GLN A 91 7.15 -7.37 -28.81
CA GLN A 91 7.45 -6.07 -28.19
C GLN A 91 6.20 -5.46 -27.56
N THR A 92 5.05 -5.49 -28.25
CA THR A 92 3.81 -4.89 -27.74
C THR A 92 3.27 -5.62 -26.50
N VAL A 93 3.40 -6.96 -26.46
CA VAL A 93 3.01 -7.76 -25.29
C VAL A 93 3.93 -7.50 -24.10
N VAL A 94 5.25 -7.46 -24.32
CA VAL A 94 6.23 -7.17 -23.25
C VAL A 94 6.05 -5.75 -22.73
N LEU A 95 5.90 -4.78 -23.61
CA LEU A 95 5.72 -3.37 -23.24
C LEU A 95 4.39 -3.17 -22.51
N GLY A 96 3.31 -3.82 -22.96
CA GLY A 96 2.01 -3.83 -22.28
C GLY A 96 2.06 -4.47 -20.88
N ALA A 97 2.79 -5.58 -20.72
CA ALA A 97 2.98 -6.21 -19.41
C ALA A 97 3.75 -5.30 -18.45
N ILE A 98 4.81 -4.64 -18.93
CA ILE A 98 5.56 -3.65 -18.14
C ILE A 98 4.67 -2.48 -17.73
N LEU A 99 3.86 -1.96 -18.66
CA LEU A 99 2.94 -0.85 -18.41
C LEU A 99 1.87 -1.20 -17.36
N LEU A 100 1.36 -2.43 -17.38
CA LEU A 100 0.40 -2.92 -16.40
C LEU A 100 1.03 -3.03 -15.00
N VAL A 101 2.26 -3.55 -14.90
CA VAL A 101 2.99 -3.62 -13.62
C VAL A 101 3.24 -2.22 -13.06
N VAL A 102 3.69 -1.28 -13.90
CA VAL A 102 3.90 0.12 -13.50
C VAL A 102 2.58 0.76 -13.05
N GLY A 103 1.49 0.52 -13.78
CA GLY A 103 0.15 1.00 -13.43
C GLY A 103 -0.29 0.51 -12.04
N LEU A 104 -0.17 -0.80 -11.77
CA LEU A 104 -0.53 -1.37 -10.47
C LEU A 104 0.32 -0.82 -9.31
N VAL A 105 1.62 -0.63 -9.54
CA VAL A 105 2.52 -0.04 -8.53
C VAL A 105 2.16 1.43 -8.28
N SER A 106 1.88 2.20 -9.33
CA SER A 106 1.49 3.62 -9.19
C SER A 106 0.14 3.79 -8.48
N ALA A 107 -0.85 2.94 -8.78
CA ALA A 107 -2.14 2.95 -8.13
C ALA A 107 -2.01 2.64 -6.62
N ARG A 108 -1.11 1.72 -6.27
CA ARG A 108 -0.79 1.43 -4.85
C ARG A 108 -0.14 2.61 -4.13
N MET A 109 0.73 3.37 -4.80
CA MET A 109 1.35 4.56 -4.19
C MET A 109 0.38 5.72 -4.01
N LEU A 110 -0.68 5.81 -4.84
CA LEU A 110 -1.73 6.83 -4.73
C LEU A 110 -2.79 6.51 -3.65
N GLU A 111 -2.90 5.24 -3.23
CA GLU A 111 -3.78 4.82 -2.14
C GLU A 111 -3.18 5.09 -0.74
N GLU A 112 -1.88 5.39 -0.64
CA GLU A 112 -1.17 5.75 0.61
C GLU A 112 -1.17 7.27 0.86
#